data_AF-A0A378TTQ3-F1
#
_entry.id   AF-A0A378TTQ3-F1
#
_cell.length_a   1.000
_cell.length_b   1.000
_cell.length_c   1.000
_cell.angle_alpha   90.00
_cell.angle_beta   90.00
_cell.angle_gamma   90.00
#
_symmetry.space_group_name_H-M   'P 1'
#
loop_
_entity.id
_entity.type
_entity.pdbx_description
1 polymer ?
#
loop_
_entity_poly.entity_id
_entity_poly.type
_entity_poly.pdbx_seq_one_letter_code
_entity_poly.pdbx_strand_id
1 'polypeptide(L)'
;MLVSFYGKLPHHAEFLTSHNLPLWSKTITDWMIRGQGQLGEMILKQNHKRPSVYFFMMDGHDLPVQISGIFLASHDSRHREFAFVLFHEYEKQSLMLIRDGYQEAIRQASFDISLLADMNNGELLDGYEDFLQRTEVPLNEGIWQSACYALERLSSTQLSSTLYRKLIMSS
;
A
#
# COMPACT_ATOMS: atom_id res chain seq x y z
N MET A 1 13.46 -2.85 -11.60
CA MET A 1 13.13 -2.53 -10.20
C MET A 1 11.90 -3.33 -9.85
N LEU A 2 11.91 -4.04 -8.72
CA LEU A 2 10.85 -4.98 -8.36
C LEU A 2 9.66 -4.29 -7.70
N VAL A 3 9.94 -3.38 -6.77
CA VAL A 3 8.93 -2.63 -6.01
C VAL A 3 8.96 -1.18 -6.48
N SER A 4 7.80 -0.65 -6.84
CA SER A 4 7.58 0.74 -7.21
C SER A 4 6.90 1.48 -6.07
N PHE A 5 6.97 2.81 -6.11
CA PHE A 5 6.27 3.65 -5.14
C PHE A 5 5.70 4.90 -5.80
N TYR A 6 4.65 5.44 -5.17
CA TYR A 6 4.06 6.72 -5.54
C TYR A 6 3.38 7.37 -4.33
N GLY A 7 3.49 8.70 -4.19
CA GLY A 7 2.69 9.44 -3.22
C GLY A 7 3.38 10.63 -2.58
N LYS A 8 2.97 10.95 -1.35
CA LYS A 8 3.53 12.07 -0.55
C LYS A 8 4.22 11.57 0.71
N LEU A 9 5.29 12.26 1.13
CA LEU A 9 5.98 12.02 2.39
C LEU A 9 6.27 13.35 3.11
N PRO A 10 6.39 13.35 4.46
CA PRO A 10 6.42 14.58 5.26
C PRO A 10 7.54 15.58 4.92
N HIS A 11 8.61 15.14 4.25
CA HIS A 11 9.74 15.99 3.88
C HIS A 11 9.72 16.48 2.43
N HIS A 12 8.74 16.05 1.63
CA HIS A 12 8.67 16.37 0.20
C HIS A 12 7.39 17.16 -0.09
N ALA A 13 7.52 18.30 -0.77
CA ALA A 13 6.35 19.05 -1.24
C ALA A 13 5.74 18.42 -2.51
N GLU A 14 6.58 17.80 -3.34
CA GLU A 14 6.18 17.19 -4.60
C GLU A 14 5.80 15.72 -4.45
N PHE A 15 5.13 15.18 -5.46
CA PHE A 15 4.87 13.74 -5.50
C PHE A 15 6.17 12.99 -5.75
N LEU A 16 6.40 11.96 -4.93
CA LEU A 16 7.47 11.01 -5.15
C LEU A 16 6.97 9.89 -6.04
N THR A 17 7.84 9.42 -6.92
CA THR A 17 7.59 8.29 -7.81
C THR A 17 8.88 7.52 -8.03
N SER A 18 8.79 6.21 -8.18
CA SER A 18 9.92 5.42 -8.67
C SER A 18 10.29 5.84 -10.10
N HIS A 19 11.58 5.77 -10.44
CA HIS A 19 12.08 6.21 -11.75
C HIS A 19 11.60 5.35 -12.93
N ASN A 20 11.29 4.08 -12.68
CA ASN A 20 10.80 3.13 -13.67
C ASN A 20 9.46 2.59 -13.22
N LEU A 21 8.41 3.28 -13.62
CA LEU A 21 7.05 2.86 -13.34
C LEU A 21 6.60 1.76 -14.30
N PRO A 22 6.02 0.65 -13.81
CA PRO A 22 5.43 -0.36 -14.67
C PRO A 22 4.22 0.20 -15.44
N LEU A 23 3.82 -0.46 -16.53
CA LEU A 23 2.75 0.00 -17.43
C LEU A 23 1.40 0.26 -16.70
N TRP A 24 1.14 -0.48 -15.63
CA TRP A 24 -0.06 -0.38 -14.79
C TRP A 24 0.06 0.62 -13.64
N SER A 25 1.19 1.32 -13.50
CA SER A 25 1.37 2.40 -12.51
C SER A 25 0.27 3.46 -12.61
N LYS A 26 -0.14 3.82 -13.84
CA LYS A 26 -1.26 4.73 -14.07
C LYS A 26 -2.56 4.20 -13.47
N THR A 27 -2.82 2.89 -13.58
CA THR A 27 -3.99 2.24 -12.97
C THR A 27 -3.96 2.36 -11.44
N ILE A 28 -2.80 2.16 -10.82
CA ILE A 28 -2.62 2.33 -9.37
C ILE A 28 -2.75 3.80 -8.97
N THR A 29 -2.18 4.72 -9.74
CA THR A 29 -2.33 6.16 -9.52
C THR A 29 -3.79 6.61 -9.65
N ASP A 30 -4.50 6.14 -10.68
CA ASP A 30 -5.92 6.43 -10.89
C ASP A 30 -6.77 5.80 -9.78
N TRP A 31 -6.44 4.58 -9.34
CA TRP A 31 -7.04 3.94 -8.16
C TRP A 31 -6.76 4.73 -6.88
N MET A 32 -5.57 5.28 -6.67
CA MET A 32 -5.30 6.12 -5.51
C MET A 32 -6.07 7.45 -5.56
N ILE A 33 -6.10 8.10 -6.72
CA ILE A 33 -6.77 9.40 -6.91
C ILE A 33 -8.29 9.24 -6.79
N ARG A 34 -8.88 8.18 -7.34
CA ARG A 34 -10.33 7.91 -7.25
C ARG A 34 -10.71 7.22 -5.96
N GLY A 35 -9.87 6.32 -5.48
CA GLY A 35 -9.95 5.67 -4.18
C GLY A 35 -9.91 6.71 -3.07
N GLN A 36 -9.18 7.83 -3.21
CA GLN A 36 -9.33 8.99 -2.32
C GLN A 36 -10.78 9.50 -2.19
N GLY A 37 -11.70 9.17 -3.11
CA GLY A 37 -13.12 9.45 -3.00
C GLY A 37 -13.94 8.44 -2.18
N GLN A 38 -13.49 7.19 -1.99
CA GLN A 38 -14.23 6.18 -1.21
C GLN A 38 -13.35 5.46 -0.17
N LEU A 39 -12.26 4.79 -0.58
CA LEU A 39 -11.32 4.12 0.33
C LEU A 39 -10.42 5.10 1.08
N GLY A 40 -9.80 6.04 0.39
CA GLY A 40 -9.01 7.11 0.98
C GLY A 40 -9.87 8.12 1.73
N GLU A 41 -11.12 8.39 1.32
CA GLU A 41 -12.06 9.13 2.18
C GLU A 41 -12.36 8.33 3.46
N MET A 42 -12.63 7.02 3.38
CA MET A 42 -12.86 6.20 4.58
C MET A 42 -11.62 6.12 5.47
N ILE A 43 -10.42 5.95 4.91
CA ILE A 43 -9.16 5.87 5.66
C ILE A 43 -8.79 7.21 6.29
N LEU A 44 -8.91 8.32 5.55
CA LEU A 44 -8.62 9.67 6.03
C LEU A 44 -9.69 10.14 7.05
N LYS A 45 -10.99 9.83 6.82
CA LYS A 45 -12.09 10.20 7.73
C LYS A 45 -12.17 9.29 8.97
N GLN A 46 -11.77 8.02 8.90
CA GLN A 46 -11.82 7.12 10.06
C GLN A 46 -10.65 7.32 11.03
N ASN A 47 -9.55 7.95 10.62
CA ASN A 47 -8.31 7.97 11.40
C ASN A 47 -7.75 9.36 11.72
N HIS A 48 -8.55 10.19 12.40
CA HIS A 48 -8.02 11.39 13.08
C HIS A 48 -7.08 11.08 14.27
N LYS A 49 -6.79 9.81 14.59
CA LYS A 49 -6.04 9.44 15.79
C LYS A 49 -4.86 8.51 15.59
N ARG A 50 -4.75 7.77 14.47
CA ARG A 50 -3.58 6.91 14.22
C ARG A 50 -3.20 6.81 12.74
N PRO A 51 -1.90 6.83 12.45
CA PRO A 51 -1.37 6.56 11.12
C PRO A 51 -1.69 5.12 10.73
N SER A 52 -2.23 4.99 9.53
CA SER A 52 -2.88 3.75 9.12
C SER A 52 -2.09 3.12 7.99
N VAL A 53 -1.33 2.10 8.36
CA VAL A 53 -0.66 1.17 7.47
C VAL A 53 -1.67 0.11 7.07
N TYR A 54 -1.85 -0.10 5.77
CA TYR A 54 -2.66 -1.17 5.22
C TYR A 54 -1.85 -1.96 4.22
N PHE A 55 -2.14 -3.25 4.13
CA PHE A 55 -1.61 -4.11 3.09
C PHE A 55 -2.73 -4.46 2.13
N PHE A 56 -2.42 -4.58 0.85
CA PHE A 56 -3.45 -4.81 -0.15
C PHE A 56 -3.05 -5.87 -1.16
N MET A 57 -4.09 -6.55 -1.66
CA MET A 57 -4.08 -7.27 -2.92
C MET A 57 -5.07 -6.58 -3.85
N MET A 58 -4.66 -6.41 -5.10
CA MET A 58 -5.49 -5.89 -6.17
C MET A 58 -5.41 -6.83 -7.36
N ASP A 59 -6.58 -7.25 -7.82
CA ASP A 59 -6.77 -7.96 -9.07
C ASP A 59 -7.73 -7.18 -9.97
N GLY A 60 -7.68 -7.47 -11.26
CA GLY A 60 -8.53 -6.77 -12.22
C GLY A 60 -8.68 -7.57 -13.48
N HIS A 61 -9.86 -7.50 -14.08
CA HIS A 61 -10.15 -8.21 -15.33
C HIS A 61 -9.18 -7.81 -16.46
N ASP A 62 -8.73 -6.55 -16.47
CA ASP A 62 -7.77 -6.04 -17.46
C ASP A 62 -6.37 -5.80 -16.88
N LEU A 63 -6.11 -6.22 -15.64
CA LEU A 63 -4.74 -6.22 -15.12
C LEU A 63 -4.05 -7.51 -15.59
N PRO A 64 -2.90 -7.42 -16.27
CA PRO A 64 -2.18 -8.61 -16.75
C PRO A 64 -1.60 -9.46 -15.59
N VAL A 65 -1.51 -8.87 -14.40
CA VAL A 65 -0.91 -9.45 -13.20
C VAL A 65 -1.68 -9.00 -11.96
N GLN A 66 -1.68 -9.82 -10.92
CA GLN A 66 -2.12 -9.38 -9.59
C GLN A 66 -1.08 -8.41 -9.01
N ILE A 67 -1.52 -7.40 -8.29
CA ILE A 67 -0.66 -6.39 -7.66
C ILE A 67 -0.82 -6.49 -6.15
N SER A 68 0.29 -6.42 -5.42
CA SER A 68 0.27 -6.40 -3.96
C SER A 68 1.11 -5.25 -3.43
N GLY A 69 0.72 -4.72 -2.29
CA GLY A 69 1.46 -3.61 -1.73
C GLY A 69 1.14 -3.17 -0.32
N ILE A 70 1.84 -2.11 0.06
CA ILE A 70 1.68 -1.36 1.30
C ILE A 70 1.09 0.00 0.97
N PHE A 71 -0.02 0.32 1.60
CA PHE A 71 -0.66 1.63 1.56
C PHE A 71 -0.46 2.34 2.91
N LEU A 72 0.01 3.58 2.85
CA LEU A 72 0.29 4.39 4.03
C LEU A 72 -0.52 5.69 3.95
N ALA A 73 -1.32 5.98 4.97
CA ALA A 73 -1.83 7.33 5.17
C ALA A 73 -0.64 8.28 5.42
N SER A 74 -0.54 9.34 4.62
CA SER A 74 0.63 10.23 4.61
C SER A 74 0.22 11.68 4.31
N HIS A 75 1.19 12.57 4.40
CA HIS A 75 1.08 13.98 4.06
C HIS A 75 2.40 14.49 3.51
N ASP A 76 2.37 15.66 2.88
CA ASP A 76 3.54 16.32 2.33
C ASP A 76 4.12 17.37 3.30
N SER A 77 5.23 18.03 2.96
CA SER A 77 5.85 19.05 3.84
C SER A 77 5.02 20.31 4.06
N ARG A 78 3.87 20.44 3.39
CA ARG A 78 2.88 21.50 3.57
C ARG A 78 1.60 20.98 4.25
N HIS A 79 1.66 19.79 4.84
CA HIS A 79 0.54 19.11 5.49
C HIS A 79 -0.66 18.85 4.56
N ARG A 80 -0.44 18.76 3.24
CA ARG A 80 -1.47 18.30 2.31
C ARG A 80 -1.53 16.78 2.38
N GLU A 81 -2.69 16.25 2.73
CA GLU A 81 -2.91 14.82 2.90
C GLU A 81 -2.97 14.10 1.55
N PHE A 82 -2.13 13.07 1.41
CA PHE A 82 -2.18 12.13 0.29
C PHE A 82 -1.40 10.88 0.67
N ALA A 83 -1.87 9.71 0.24
CA ALA A 83 -1.25 8.44 0.60
C ALA A 83 0.18 8.29 0.05
N PHE A 84 0.97 7.44 0.68
CA PHE A 84 2.19 6.88 0.08
C PHE A 84 1.99 5.39 -0.12
N VAL A 85 2.29 4.88 -1.31
CA VAL A 85 2.07 3.48 -1.63
C VAL A 85 3.34 2.87 -2.20
N LEU A 86 3.68 1.69 -1.69
CA LEU A 86 4.74 0.82 -2.20
C LEU A 86 4.07 -0.43 -2.75
N PHE A 87 4.47 -0.90 -3.93
CA PHE A 87 3.71 -1.95 -4.62
C PHE A 87 4.56 -2.70 -5.65
N HIS A 88 4.19 -3.94 -5.94
CA HIS A 88 4.83 -4.77 -6.97
C HIS A 88 3.83 -5.73 -7.61
N GLU A 89 4.27 -6.37 -8.70
CA GLU A 89 3.55 -7.50 -9.29
C GLU A 89 3.64 -8.69 -8.33
N TYR A 90 2.49 -9.21 -7.93
CA TYR A 90 2.39 -10.42 -7.13
C TYR A 90 2.54 -11.64 -8.05
N GLU A 91 3.79 -11.93 -8.40
CA GLU A 91 4.19 -13.19 -9.01
C GLU A 91 4.75 -14.13 -7.93
N LYS A 92 4.98 -15.42 -8.28
CA LYS A 92 5.68 -16.40 -7.40
C LYS A 92 7.17 -16.07 -7.26
N GLN A 93 7.47 -14.88 -6.77
CA GLN A 93 8.81 -14.44 -6.40
C GLN A 93 9.09 -14.86 -4.96
N SER A 94 10.35 -15.05 -4.61
CA SER A 94 10.72 -15.36 -3.24
C SER A 94 10.44 -14.16 -2.33
N LEU A 95 9.97 -14.41 -1.11
CA LEU A 95 9.74 -13.35 -0.11
C LEU A 95 11.00 -12.51 0.15
N MET A 96 12.17 -13.15 0.12
CA MET A 96 13.46 -12.47 0.25
C MET A 96 13.67 -11.43 -0.85
N LEU A 97 13.38 -11.78 -2.11
CA LEU A 97 13.52 -10.87 -3.24
C LEU A 97 12.52 -9.70 -3.13
N ILE A 98 11.30 -9.97 -2.68
CA ILE A 98 10.29 -8.95 -2.41
C ILE A 98 10.78 -8.00 -1.31
N ARG A 99 11.24 -8.52 -0.18
CA ARG A 99 11.77 -7.73 0.94
C ARG A 99 12.91 -6.81 0.50
N ASP A 100 13.89 -7.34 -0.22
CA ASP A 100 15.00 -6.57 -0.77
C ASP A 100 14.51 -5.44 -1.68
N GLY A 101 13.51 -5.73 -2.50
CA GLY A 101 12.85 -4.74 -3.35
C GLY A 101 12.22 -3.59 -2.56
N TYR A 102 11.54 -3.90 -1.46
CA TYR A 102 10.95 -2.88 -0.59
C TYR A 102 12.01 -2.06 0.14
N GLN A 103 13.05 -2.71 0.66
CA GLN A 103 14.17 -2.00 1.30
C GLN A 103 14.82 -1.02 0.35
N GLU A 104 15.05 -1.43 -0.90
CA GLU A 104 15.60 -0.55 -1.93
C GLU A 104 14.64 0.59 -2.28
N ALA A 105 13.34 0.33 -2.40
CA ALA A 105 12.32 1.36 -2.64
C ALA A 105 12.27 2.40 -1.50
N ILE A 106 12.30 1.95 -0.24
CA ILE A 106 12.35 2.79 0.96
C ILE A 106 13.62 3.66 0.95
N ARG A 107 14.77 3.07 0.63
CA ARG A 107 16.06 3.76 0.53
C ARG A 107 16.03 4.85 -0.54
N GLN A 108 15.48 4.54 -1.73
CA GLN A 108 15.38 5.52 -2.82
C GLN A 108 14.42 6.66 -2.50
N ALA A 109 13.30 6.37 -1.85
CA ALA A 109 12.36 7.38 -1.38
C ALA A 109 12.91 8.20 -0.20
N SER A 110 14.05 7.83 0.39
CA SER A 110 14.58 8.39 1.63
C SER A 110 13.52 8.42 2.73
N PHE A 111 12.79 7.31 2.85
CA PHE A 111 11.59 7.19 3.67
C PHE A 111 11.88 6.51 5.02
N ASP A 112 11.33 7.08 6.09
CA ASP A 112 11.25 6.44 7.40
C ASP A 112 9.79 6.40 7.87
N ILE A 113 9.25 5.19 8.05
CA ILE A 113 7.88 4.99 8.53
C ILE A 113 7.66 5.55 9.93
N SER A 114 8.71 5.73 10.75
CA SER A 114 8.60 6.32 12.09
C SER A 114 8.03 7.76 12.07
N LEU A 115 8.18 8.44 10.93
CA LEU A 115 7.61 9.77 10.69
C LEU A 115 6.09 9.76 10.52
N LEU A 116 5.56 8.61 10.14
CA LEU A 116 4.14 8.41 9.91
C LEU A 116 3.54 7.64 11.07
N ALA A 117 4.13 6.52 11.48
CA ALA A 117 3.60 5.56 12.45
C ALA A 117 4.56 5.23 13.60
N ASP A 118 3.99 4.77 14.72
CA ASP A 118 4.75 4.25 15.86
C ASP A 118 5.25 2.83 15.56
N MET A 119 6.11 2.73 14.55
CA MET A 119 6.82 1.52 14.12
C MET A 119 8.06 1.90 13.31
N ASN A 120 8.97 0.94 13.14
CA ASN A 120 10.14 1.07 12.26
C ASN A 120 9.96 0.32 10.93
N ASN A 121 10.84 0.61 9.96
CA ASN A 121 10.78 0.00 8.63
C ASN A 121 10.91 -1.54 8.67
N GLY A 122 11.63 -2.11 9.65
CA GLY A 122 11.72 -3.56 9.83
C GLY A 122 10.38 -4.18 10.22
N GLU A 123 9.70 -3.59 11.22
CA GLU A 123 8.37 -4.03 11.67
C GLU A 123 7.32 -3.94 10.55
N LEU A 124 7.41 -2.89 9.72
CA LEU A 124 6.56 -2.73 8.54
C LEU A 124 6.73 -3.91 7.56
N LEU A 125 7.97 -4.26 7.24
CA LEU A 125 8.28 -5.34 6.29
C LEU A 125 7.97 -6.72 6.85
N ASP A 126 8.23 -6.96 8.13
CA ASP A 126 7.87 -8.21 8.80
C ASP A 126 6.35 -8.39 8.80
N GLY A 127 5.59 -7.31 9.00
CA GLY A 127 4.14 -7.32 8.86
C GLY A 127 3.70 -7.67 7.44
N TYR A 128 4.33 -7.08 6.43
CA TYR A 128 3.98 -7.31 5.03
C TYR A 128 4.33 -8.75 4.59
N GLU A 129 5.44 -9.31 5.05
CA GLU A 129 5.78 -10.71 4.81
C GLU A 129 4.78 -11.68 5.43
N ASP A 130 4.38 -11.46 6.69
CA ASP A 130 3.33 -12.25 7.34
C ASP A 130 2.01 -12.18 6.56
N PHE A 131 1.70 -11.01 5.98
CA PHE A 131 0.56 -10.86 5.08
C PHE A 131 0.70 -11.71 3.82
N LEU A 132 1.82 -11.62 3.08
CA LEU A 132 2.04 -12.38 1.84
C LEU A 132 2.07 -13.90 2.07
N GLN A 133 2.52 -14.37 3.24
CA GLN A 133 2.50 -15.79 3.59
C GLN A 133 1.09 -16.31 3.86
N ARG A 134 0.14 -15.43 4.20
CA ARG A 134 -1.23 -15.79 4.60
C ARG A 134 -2.27 -15.53 3.52
N THR A 135 -1.92 -14.87 2.41
CA THR A 135 -2.84 -14.61 1.29
C THR A 135 -3.31 -15.88 0.56
N GLU A 136 -2.73 -17.05 0.86
CA GLU A 136 -3.22 -18.37 0.41
C GLU A 136 -4.28 -19.00 1.36
N VAL A 137 -4.50 -18.42 2.55
CA VAL A 137 -5.47 -18.87 3.56
C VAL A 137 -6.60 -17.85 3.67
N PRO A 138 -7.88 -18.24 3.78
CA PRO A 138 -8.96 -17.28 3.99
C PRO A 138 -8.67 -16.41 5.23
N LEU A 139 -8.46 -15.11 5.04
CA LEU A 139 -8.04 -14.12 6.06
C LEU A 139 -9.11 -13.82 7.13
N ASN A 140 -10.01 -14.76 7.42
CA ASN A 140 -11.17 -14.56 8.29
C ASN A 140 -10.94 -14.89 9.77
N GLU A 141 -9.76 -15.38 10.18
CA GLU A 141 -9.53 -15.78 11.57
C GLU A 141 -8.25 -15.16 12.18
N GLY A 142 -8.45 -14.24 13.13
CA GLY A 142 -7.48 -13.93 14.19
C GLY A 142 -6.73 -12.60 14.09
N ILE A 143 -5.83 -12.43 13.12
CA ILE A 143 -4.76 -11.40 13.17
C ILE A 143 -4.97 -10.26 12.17
N TRP A 144 -5.53 -10.57 11.00
CA TRP A 144 -5.75 -9.64 9.91
C TRP A 144 -7.25 -9.40 9.74
N GLN A 145 -7.65 -8.13 9.69
CA GLN A 145 -9.04 -7.77 9.39
C GLN A 145 -9.09 -7.13 8.01
N SER A 146 -9.98 -7.62 7.14
CA SER A 146 -10.37 -6.87 5.95
C SER A 146 -10.96 -5.54 6.43
N ALA A 147 -10.21 -4.47 6.20
CA ALA A 147 -10.63 -3.13 6.57
C ALA A 147 -11.68 -2.65 5.59
N CYS A 148 -11.47 -2.92 4.30
CA CYS A 148 -12.36 -2.54 3.21
C CYS A 148 -12.20 -3.50 2.02
N TYR A 149 -13.32 -3.81 1.37
CA TYR A 149 -13.37 -4.38 0.03
C TYR A 149 -14.00 -3.35 -0.91
N ALA A 150 -13.37 -3.08 -2.05
CA ALA A 150 -13.93 -2.19 -3.06
C ALA A 150 -13.84 -2.84 -4.45
N LEU A 151 -14.98 -2.81 -5.14
CA LEU A 151 -15.10 -3.15 -6.55
C LEU A 151 -15.24 -1.84 -7.32
N GLU A 152 -14.20 -1.47 -8.07
CA GLU A 152 -14.15 -0.19 -8.78
C GLU A 152 -14.10 -0.41 -10.28
N ARG A 153 -14.80 0.44 -11.04
CA ARG A 153 -14.73 0.45 -12.50
C ARG A 153 -13.90 1.65 -12.96
N LEU A 154 -12.65 1.39 -13.35
CA LEU A 154 -11.74 2.36 -13.94
C LEU A 154 -11.89 2.36 -15.45
N SER A 155 -12.74 3.25 -15.97
CA SER A 155 -13.05 3.33 -17.41
C SER A 155 -13.59 2.00 -17.95
N SER A 156 -12.77 1.19 -18.62
CA SER A 156 -13.08 -0.16 -19.11
C SER A 156 -12.73 -1.27 -18.12
N THR A 157 -11.85 -1.00 -17.14
CA THR A 157 -11.26 -2.00 -16.26
C THR A 157 -12.01 -2.13 -14.96
N GLN A 158 -12.44 -3.34 -14.64
CA GLN A 158 -13.01 -3.67 -13.34
C GLN A 158 -11.89 -4.16 -12.42
N LEU A 159 -11.67 -3.42 -11.34
CA LEU A 159 -10.73 -3.75 -10.27
C LEU A 159 -11.49 -4.30 -9.07
N SER A 160 -10.92 -5.33 -8.45
CA SER A 160 -11.26 -5.78 -7.12
C SER A 160 -10.05 -5.53 -6.23
N SER A 161 -10.27 -4.79 -5.14
CA SER A 161 -9.21 -4.43 -4.21
C SER A 161 -9.66 -4.71 -2.79
N THR A 162 -8.77 -5.33 -2.01
CA THR A 162 -9.01 -5.57 -0.59
C THR A 162 -7.87 -4.98 0.22
N LEU A 163 -8.21 -4.12 1.18
CA LEU A 163 -7.28 -3.57 2.16
C LEU A 163 -7.38 -4.35 3.46
N TYR A 164 -6.23 -4.76 3.96
CA TYR A 164 -6.08 -5.50 5.20
C TYR A 164 -5.31 -4.65 6.22
N ARG A 165 -5.74 -4.71 7.47
CA ARG A 165 -5.02 -4.12 8.61
C ARG A 165 -4.66 -5.19 9.61
N LYS A 166 -3.49 -5.08 10.22
CA LYS A 166 -3.10 -5.94 11.33
C LYS A 166 -3.84 -5.46 12.57
N LEU A 167 -4.56 -6.34 13.23
CA LEU A 167 -5.06 -6.08 14.58
C LEU A 167 -3.89 -6.33 15.54
N ILE A 168 -3.14 -5.28 15.87
CA ILE A 168 -2.26 -5.34 17.02
C ILE A 168 -3.18 -5.25 18.24
N MET A 169 -3.51 -6.40 18.82
CA MET A 169 -4.16 -6.43 20.12
C MET A 169 -3.19 -5.79 21.11
N SER A 170 -3.51 -4.58 21.57
CA SER A 170 -2.81 -3.98 22.69
C SER A 170 -2.98 -4.90 23.90
N SER A 171 -1.91 -5.58 24.26
CA SER A 171 -1.75 -6.29 25.54
C SER A 171 -1.84 -5.32 26.70
#